data_AF-A0A7K2NX21-F1
#
_entry.id   AF-A0A7K2NX21-F1
#
_cell.length_a   1.000
_cell.length_b   1.000
_cell.length_c   1.000
_cell.angle_alpha   90.00
_cell.angle_beta   90.00
_cell.angle_gamma   90.00
#
_symmetry.space_group_name_H-M   'P 1'
#
loop_
_entity.id
_entity.type
_entity.pdbx_description
1 polymer ?
#
loop_
_entity_poly.entity_id
_entity_poly.type
_entity_poly.pdbx_seq_one_letter_code
_entity_poly.pdbx_strand_id
1 'polypeptide(L)'
;TGQFPAGKPRMDMELIAEHAEGVVATTGCPSGAVQTRLRLNQYDEARQVASAYQDIFGKENYFLELMDHGLAIERDVREGLLRLARELSLPLLATNDAHYIHESQADAHDNLLCIGVGKNKADEKRFRFSGSGYYLKTAAEMRALFAELPEACNNTLLIAERVGSYDEVF
;
A
#
# COMPACT_ATOMS: atom_id res chain seq x y z
N THR A 1 8.74 15.88 -12.56
CA THR A 1 7.73 16.77 -11.96
C THR A 1 6.37 16.10 -12.05
N GLY A 2 6.03 15.24 -11.08
CA GLY A 2 4.90 14.29 -11.15
C GLY A 2 3.56 14.85 -10.66
N GLN A 3 2.49 14.37 -11.31
CA GLN A 3 1.06 14.64 -11.13
C GLN A 3 0.53 14.46 -9.69
N PHE A 4 0.70 15.45 -8.83
CA PHE A 4 -0.12 15.55 -7.62
C PHE A 4 -0.75 16.95 -7.58
N PRO A 5 -2.05 17.08 -7.28
CA PRO A 5 -2.70 18.39 -7.20
C PRO A 5 -1.96 19.27 -6.18
N ALA A 6 -1.77 20.54 -6.53
CA ALA A 6 -1.08 21.52 -5.69
C ALA A 6 -1.65 21.52 -4.26
N GLY A 7 -0.76 21.56 -3.26
CA GLY A 7 -1.15 21.76 -1.85
C GLY A 7 -1.08 20.53 -0.93
N LYS A 8 -0.68 19.34 -1.41
CA LYS A 8 -0.38 18.20 -0.51
C LYS A 8 1.07 18.26 -0.01
N PRO A 9 1.35 18.03 1.28
CA PRO A 9 2.72 17.84 1.77
C PRO A 9 3.34 16.61 1.09
N ARG A 10 4.62 16.69 0.73
CA ARG A 10 5.33 15.64 -0.01
C ARG A 10 6.73 15.46 0.57
N MET A 11 7.24 14.24 0.50
CA MET A 11 8.63 13.90 0.75
C MET A 11 9.23 13.42 -0.58
N ASP A 12 10.51 13.73 -0.81
CA ASP A 12 11.29 13.15 -1.91
C ASP A 12 12.24 12.07 -1.39
N MET A 13 12.92 11.37 -2.30
CA MET A 13 13.80 10.26 -1.93
C MET A 13 15.06 10.73 -1.18
N GLU A 14 15.49 11.98 -1.39
CA GLU A 14 16.64 12.56 -0.68
C GLU A 14 16.29 12.75 0.81
N LEU A 15 15.17 13.42 1.09
CA LEU A 15 14.67 13.60 2.45
C LEU A 15 14.36 12.27 3.14
N ILE A 16 13.80 11.29 2.41
CA ILE A 16 13.55 9.95 2.95
C ILE A 16 14.88 9.26 3.31
N ALA A 17 15.90 9.36 2.45
CA ALA A 17 17.20 8.76 2.71
C ALA A 17 17.91 9.36 3.93
N GLU A 18 17.77 10.67 4.15
CA GLU A 18 18.32 11.37 5.32
C GLU A 18 17.70 10.90 6.65
N HIS A 19 16.50 10.31 6.61
CA HIS A 19 15.72 9.93 7.80
C HIS A 19 15.22 8.48 7.77
N ALA A 20 15.90 7.57 7.07
CA ALA A 20 15.47 6.18 6.91
C ALA A 20 15.73 5.28 8.14
N GLU A 21 16.56 5.72 9.08
CA GLU A 21 16.91 4.93 10.27
C GLU A 21 15.68 4.60 11.10
N GLY A 22 15.50 3.31 11.42
CA GLY A 22 14.36 2.82 12.20
C GLY A 22 13.04 2.72 11.43
N VAL A 23 13.01 3.05 10.12
CA VAL A 23 11.80 3.03 9.31
C VAL A 23 11.67 1.71 8.54
N VAL A 24 10.51 1.06 8.68
CA VAL A 24 10.07 -0.05 7.81
C VAL A 24 9.11 0.51 6.77
N ALA A 25 9.34 0.15 5.50
CA ALA A 25 8.58 0.66 4.37
C ALA A 25 8.15 -0.46 3.42
N THR A 26 7.27 -0.11 2.48
CA THR A 26 6.72 -1.04 1.50
C THR A 26 6.73 -0.47 0.08
N THR A 27 6.46 -1.33 -0.90
CA THR A 27 6.23 -0.90 -2.30
C THR A 27 4.98 -0.04 -2.51
N GLY A 28 4.11 0.07 -1.50
CA GLY A 28 2.92 0.91 -1.49
C GLY A 28 1.69 0.32 -2.19
N CYS A 29 0.57 1.04 -2.03
CA CYS A 29 -0.72 0.76 -2.65
C CYS A 29 -0.72 0.96 -4.18
N PRO A 30 -1.84 0.73 -4.89
CA PRO A 30 -1.93 1.01 -6.32
C PRO A 30 -1.46 2.43 -6.70
N SER A 31 -1.75 3.46 -5.90
CA SER A 31 -1.28 4.82 -6.20
C SER A 31 0.23 5.04 -5.93
N GLY A 32 0.93 4.04 -5.38
CA GLY A 32 2.37 4.07 -5.12
C GLY A 32 3.23 4.07 -6.38
N ALA A 33 4.48 4.47 -6.23
CA ALA A 33 5.40 4.67 -7.35
C ALA A 33 5.68 3.36 -8.13
N VAL A 34 5.90 2.24 -7.43
CA VAL A 34 6.17 0.93 -8.05
C VAL A 34 4.96 0.45 -8.86
N GLN A 35 3.78 0.40 -8.25
CA GLN A 35 2.57 -0.07 -8.93
C GLN A 35 2.13 0.85 -10.08
N THR A 36 2.36 2.16 -9.97
CA THR A 36 2.11 3.10 -11.07
C THR A 36 2.96 2.76 -12.30
N ARG A 37 4.25 2.45 -12.11
CA ARG A 37 5.11 2.02 -13.22
C ARG A 37 4.65 0.69 -13.82
N LEU A 38 4.27 -0.29 -12.99
CA LEU A 38 3.72 -1.56 -13.47
C LEU A 38 2.47 -1.36 -14.34
N ARG A 39 1.52 -0.51 -13.93
CA ARG A 39 0.32 -0.20 -14.75
C ARG A 39 0.62 0.52 -16.06
N LEU A 40 1.71 1.26 -16.11
CA LEU A 40 2.19 1.90 -17.34
C LEU A 40 3.03 0.97 -18.21
N ASN A 41 3.12 -0.33 -17.86
CA ASN A 41 3.97 -1.33 -18.53
C ASN A 41 5.47 -0.96 -18.52
N GLN A 42 5.91 -0.26 -17.47
CA GLN A 42 7.27 0.23 -17.27
C GLN A 42 7.99 -0.63 -16.22
N TYR A 43 8.22 -1.90 -16.55
CA TYR A 43 8.75 -2.88 -15.58
C TYR A 43 10.15 -2.51 -15.08
N ASP A 44 11.04 -2.07 -15.97
CA ASP A 44 12.41 -1.72 -15.60
C ASP A 44 12.43 -0.50 -14.67
N GLU A 45 11.57 0.48 -14.91
CA GLU A 45 11.40 1.64 -14.02
C GLU A 45 10.75 1.23 -12.68
N ALA A 46 9.81 0.29 -12.68
CA ALA A 46 9.24 -0.26 -11.45
C ALA A 46 10.34 -0.93 -10.61
N ARG A 47 11.21 -1.72 -11.25
CA ARG A 47 12.36 -2.39 -10.63
C ARG A 47 13.38 -1.40 -10.09
N GLN A 48 13.71 -0.35 -10.85
CA GLN A 48 14.62 0.70 -10.41
C GLN A 48 14.09 1.41 -9.17
N VAL A 49 12.81 1.79 -9.16
CA VAL A 49 12.19 2.45 -8.00
C VAL A 49 12.17 1.52 -6.78
N ALA A 50 11.78 0.26 -6.96
CA ALA A 50 11.76 -0.71 -5.86
C ALA A 50 13.17 -0.97 -5.29
N SER A 51 14.17 -1.10 -6.15
CA SER A 51 15.57 -1.25 -5.73
C SER A 51 16.08 -0.03 -4.97
N ALA A 52 15.79 1.18 -5.47
CA ALA A 52 16.27 2.40 -4.83
C ALA A 52 15.68 2.59 -3.42
N TYR A 53 14.41 2.25 -3.21
CA TYR A 53 13.84 2.22 -1.85
C TYR A 53 14.42 1.09 -0.99
N GLN A 54 14.70 -0.09 -1.56
CA GLN A 54 15.38 -1.16 -0.83
C GLN A 54 16.79 -0.75 -0.40
N ASP A 55 17.52 0.01 -1.22
CA ASP A 55 18.84 0.54 -0.88
C ASP A 55 18.76 1.57 0.25
N ILE A 56 17.70 2.39 0.28
CA ILE A 56 17.46 3.40 1.33
C ILE A 56 17.09 2.76 2.66
N PHE A 57 16.07 1.89 2.68
CA PHE A 57 15.56 1.32 3.93
C PHE A 57 16.36 0.10 4.39
N GLY A 58 17.05 -0.58 3.47
CA GLY A 58 17.73 -1.85 3.69
C GLY A 58 16.83 -3.06 3.42
N LYS A 59 17.47 -4.19 3.05
CA LYS A 59 16.77 -5.44 2.67
C LYS A 59 15.83 -5.98 3.74
N GLU A 60 16.16 -5.78 5.01
CA GLU A 60 15.36 -6.26 6.15
C GLU A 60 14.16 -5.35 6.47
N ASN A 61 14.10 -4.15 5.89
CA ASN A 61 13.09 -3.13 6.25
C ASN A 61 12.19 -2.74 5.08
N TYR A 62 12.31 -3.39 3.92
CA TYR A 62 11.54 -3.06 2.74
C TYR A 62 10.78 -4.27 2.19
N PHE A 63 9.45 -4.17 2.20
CA PHE A 63 8.55 -5.28 1.89
C PHE A 63 7.77 -5.03 0.60
N LEU A 64 7.44 -6.10 -0.12
CA LEU A 64 6.50 -6.02 -1.24
C LEU A 64 5.06 -6.11 -0.72
N GLU A 65 4.33 -5.00 -0.81
CA GLU A 65 2.95 -4.89 -0.34
C GLU A 65 1.96 -5.46 -1.34
N LEU A 66 1.05 -6.30 -0.83
CA LEU A 66 -0.04 -6.92 -1.56
C LEU A 66 -1.38 -6.56 -0.92
N MET A 67 -2.31 -6.11 -1.75
CA MET A 67 -3.70 -5.82 -1.40
C MET A 67 -4.64 -6.57 -2.33
N ASP A 68 -5.84 -6.87 -1.85
CA ASP A 68 -6.89 -7.46 -2.67
C ASP A 68 -8.28 -7.00 -2.24
N HIS A 69 -8.86 -6.11 -3.03
CA HIS A 69 -10.24 -5.64 -2.91
C HIS A 69 -11.11 -6.16 -4.07
N GLY A 70 -10.65 -7.20 -4.77
CA GLY A 70 -11.34 -7.74 -5.94
C GLY A 70 -11.30 -6.83 -7.18
N LEU A 71 -10.38 -5.86 -7.23
CA LEU A 71 -10.31 -4.89 -8.32
C LEU A 71 -9.36 -5.36 -9.44
N ALA A 72 -9.74 -5.08 -10.70
CA ALA A 72 -8.89 -5.40 -11.85
C ALA A 72 -7.52 -4.71 -11.77
N ILE A 73 -7.50 -3.45 -11.34
CA ILE A 73 -6.28 -2.65 -11.20
C ILE A 73 -5.22 -3.29 -10.26
N GLU A 74 -5.65 -4.09 -9.29
CA GLU A 74 -4.78 -4.82 -8.37
C GLU A 74 -4.35 -6.16 -8.93
N ARG A 75 -5.27 -6.88 -9.63
CA ARG A 75 -4.96 -8.14 -10.30
C ARG A 75 -3.95 -7.97 -11.42
N ASP A 76 -4.12 -6.92 -12.23
CA ASP A 76 -3.30 -6.68 -13.43
C ASP A 76 -1.82 -6.44 -13.10
N VAL A 77 -1.51 -5.92 -11.91
CA VAL A 77 -0.13 -5.67 -11.46
C VAL A 77 0.47 -6.79 -10.60
N ARG A 78 -0.35 -7.76 -10.15
CA ARG A 78 0.07 -8.79 -9.18
C ARG A 78 1.22 -9.64 -9.70
N GLU A 79 1.18 -10.03 -10.97
CA GLU A 79 2.27 -10.82 -11.56
C GLU A 79 3.60 -10.03 -11.57
N GLY A 80 3.55 -8.76 -11.97
CA GLY A 80 4.71 -7.87 -11.96
C GLY A 80 5.27 -7.65 -10.56
N LEU A 81 4.40 -7.47 -9.57
CA LEU A 81 4.78 -7.38 -8.16
C LEU A 81 5.48 -8.66 -7.68
N LEU A 82 4.88 -9.84 -7.89
CA LEU A 82 5.49 -11.10 -7.47
C LEU A 82 6.82 -11.38 -8.20
N ARG A 83 6.96 -10.91 -9.44
CA ARG A 83 8.23 -10.95 -10.17
C ARG A 83 9.29 -10.07 -9.51
N LEU A 84 8.95 -8.83 -9.14
CA LEU A 84 9.83 -7.92 -8.39
C LEU A 84 10.24 -8.53 -7.04
N ALA A 85 9.29 -9.14 -6.32
CA ALA A 85 9.59 -9.80 -5.04
C ALA A 85 10.67 -10.88 -5.19
N ARG A 86 10.58 -11.71 -6.24
CA ARG A 86 11.58 -12.74 -6.52
C ARG A 86 12.92 -12.15 -6.95
N GLU A 87 12.93 -11.20 -7.88
CA GLU A 87 14.16 -10.62 -8.44
C GLU A 87 14.95 -9.78 -7.42
N LEU A 88 14.26 -9.07 -6.52
CA LEU A 88 14.86 -8.23 -5.49
C LEU A 88 14.90 -8.88 -4.11
N SER A 89 14.44 -10.13 -4.00
CA SER A 89 14.30 -10.87 -2.73
C SER A 89 13.52 -10.07 -1.67
N LEU A 90 12.43 -9.42 -2.08
CA LEU A 90 11.58 -8.67 -1.16
C LEU A 90 10.62 -9.61 -0.42
N PRO A 91 10.57 -9.60 0.91
CA PRO A 91 9.54 -10.31 1.66
C PRO A 91 8.16 -9.74 1.33
N LEU A 92 7.16 -10.62 1.16
CA LEU A 92 5.78 -10.21 0.90
C LEU A 92 5.13 -9.66 2.17
N LEU A 93 4.18 -8.74 2.03
CA LEU A 93 3.40 -8.22 3.14
C LEU A 93 1.95 -7.98 2.70
N ALA A 94 1.01 -8.64 3.36
CA ALA A 94 -0.41 -8.45 3.11
C ALA A 94 -0.96 -7.28 3.94
N THR A 95 -1.64 -6.34 3.29
CA THR A 95 -2.36 -5.23 3.93
C THR A 95 -3.75 -5.07 3.32
N ASN A 96 -4.64 -4.33 4.00
CA ASN A 96 -6.02 -4.11 3.55
C ASN A 96 -6.39 -2.63 3.37
N ASP A 97 -5.43 -1.72 3.48
CA ASP A 97 -5.64 -0.27 3.31
C ASP A 97 -6.94 0.24 3.97
N ALA A 98 -7.15 -0.11 5.26
CA ALA A 98 -8.42 0.10 5.94
C ALA A 98 -8.71 1.60 6.12
N HIS A 99 -9.91 2.03 5.72
CA HIS A 99 -10.40 3.41 5.83
C HIS A 99 -11.60 3.54 6.80
N TYR A 100 -12.13 2.41 7.25
CA TYR A 100 -13.23 2.32 8.22
C TYR A 100 -13.12 1.02 9.03
N ILE A 101 -13.91 0.87 10.10
CA ILE A 101 -13.78 -0.26 11.03
C ILE A 101 -14.60 -1.45 10.54
N HIS A 102 -15.86 -1.22 10.18
CA HIS A 102 -16.80 -2.26 9.76
C HIS A 102 -17.24 -2.07 8.31
N GLU A 103 -17.50 -3.17 7.60
CA GLU A 103 -17.94 -3.13 6.20
C GLU A 103 -19.19 -2.25 6.00
N SER A 104 -20.13 -2.25 6.95
CA SER A 104 -21.35 -1.44 6.92
C SER A 104 -21.11 0.07 6.90
N GLN A 105 -19.89 0.53 7.17
CA GLN A 105 -19.52 1.95 7.18
C GLN A 105 -19.07 2.46 5.80
N ALA A 106 -19.06 1.61 4.77
CA ALA A 106 -18.67 2.01 3.41
C ALA A 106 -19.46 3.22 2.88
N ASP A 107 -20.78 3.29 3.12
CA ASP A 107 -21.60 4.43 2.71
C ASP A 107 -21.25 5.72 3.46
N ALA A 108 -20.98 5.61 4.77
CA ALA A 108 -20.57 6.75 5.58
C ALA A 108 -19.20 7.30 5.13
N HIS A 109 -18.27 6.42 4.81
CA HIS A 109 -16.98 6.79 4.22
C HIS A 109 -17.16 7.46 2.85
N ASP A 110 -18.05 6.94 2.00
CA ASP A 110 -18.37 7.56 0.70
C ASP A 110 -18.91 9.00 0.86
N ASN A 111 -19.77 9.23 1.85
CA ASN A 111 -20.26 10.57 2.19
C ASN A 111 -19.13 11.48 2.68
N LEU A 112 -18.21 10.96 3.49
CA LEU A 112 -17.04 11.72 3.96
C LEU A 112 -16.13 12.16 2.80
N LEU A 113 -15.88 11.28 1.83
CA LEU A 113 -15.12 11.62 0.62
C LEU A 113 -15.79 12.76 -0.16
N CYS A 114 -17.12 12.70 -0.32
CA CYS A 114 -17.90 13.74 -0.99
C CYS A 114 -17.70 15.11 -0.35
N ILE A 115 -17.75 15.18 0.99
CA ILE A 115 -17.48 16.40 1.76
C ILE A 115 -16.05 16.89 1.52
N GLY A 116 -15.07 15.99 1.60
CA GLY A 116 -13.65 16.33 1.46
C GLY A 116 -13.27 16.91 0.09
N VAL A 117 -13.93 16.48 -0.99
CA VAL A 117 -13.69 17.02 -2.34
C VAL A 117 -14.71 18.07 -2.78
N GLY A 118 -15.68 18.43 -1.92
CA GLY A 118 -16.74 19.38 -2.23
C GLY A 118 -17.63 18.94 -3.40
N LYS A 119 -17.98 17.66 -3.47
CA LYS A 119 -18.81 17.08 -4.54
C LYS A 119 -20.11 16.48 -4.00
N ASN A 120 -21.17 16.56 -4.79
CA ASN A 120 -22.44 15.91 -4.46
C ASN A 120 -22.35 14.39 -4.64
N LYS A 121 -23.01 13.62 -3.77
CA LYS A 121 -23.06 12.15 -3.87
C LYS A 121 -23.63 11.64 -5.20
N ALA A 122 -24.53 12.42 -5.80
CA ALA A 122 -25.13 12.13 -7.11
C ALA A 122 -24.20 12.40 -8.30
N ASP A 123 -23.05 13.07 -8.13
CA ASP A 123 -22.07 13.26 -9.21
C ASP A 123 -21.36 11.93 -9.51
N GLU A 124 -21.64 11.33 -10.66
CA GLU A 124 -21.05 10.05 -11.06
C GLU A 124 -19.54 10.12 -11.28
N LYS A 125 -18.98 11.31 -11.51
CA LYS A 125 -17.54 11.54 -11.74
C LYS A 125 -16.79 11.87 -10.45
N ARG A 126 -17.46 11.85 -9.30
CA ARG A 126 -16.81 12.11 -8.01
C ARG A 126 -15.81 11.02 -7.68
N PHE A 127 -14.82 11.38 -6.86
CA PHE A 127 -13.92 10.41 -6.26
C PHE A 127 -14.69 9.48 -5.33
N ARG A 128 -14.48 8.17 -5.47
CA ARG A 128 -15.07 7.12 -4.64
C ARG A 128 -14.25 5.87 -4.68
N PHE A 129 -14.37 5.05 -3.65
CA PHE A 129 -13.77 3.73 -3.62
C PHE A 129 -14.70 2.74 -4.33
N SER A 130 -14.11 1.68 -4.91
CA SER A 130 -14.86 0.61 -5.57
C SER A 130 -15.09 -0.53 -4.57
N GLY A 131 -16.34 -0.90 -4.33
CA GLY A 131 -16.70 -1.93 -3.35
C GLY A 131 -16.64 -1.45 -1.89
N SER A 132 -16.76 -2.41 -0.96
CA SER A 132 -16.84 -2.20 0.49
C SER A 132 -15.64 -2.77 1.27
N GLY A 133 -14.60 -3.26 0.58
CA GLY A 133 -13.54 -4.08 1.17
C GLY A 133 -12.55 -3.39 2.12
N TYR A 134 -12.65 -2.08 2.34
CA TYR A 134 -11.64 -1.26 3.03
C TYR A 134 -11.92 -1.12 4.54
N TYR A 135 -12.45 -2.17 5.16
CA TYR A 135 -12.69 -2.24 6.60
C TYR A 135 -11.56 -2.99 7.33
N LEU A 136 -11.60 -3.02 8.66
CA LEU A 136 -10.70 -3.87 9.43
C LEU A 136 -11.15 -5.33 9.35
N LYS A 137 -10.65 -6.05 8.35
CA LYS A 137 -10.91 -7.49 8.17
C LYS A 137 -10.39 -8.29 9.35
N THR A 138 -11.12 -9.35 9.69
CA THR A 138 -10.66 -10.37 10.63
C THR A 138 -9.44 -11.11 10.07
N ALA A 139 -8.65 -11.70 10.97
CA ALA A 139 -7.51 -12.53 10.57
C ALA A 139 -7.91 -13.69 9.64
N ALA A 140 -9.10 -14.27 9.84
CA ALA A 140 -9.62 -15.34 9.00
C ALA A 140 -9.93 -14.86 7.58
N GLU A 141 -10.56 -13.69 7.43
CA GLU A 141 -10.80 -13.09 6.11
C GLU A 141 -9.49 -12.77 5.38
N MET A 142 -8.51 -12.17 6.06
CA MET A 142 -7.21 -11.86 5.47
C MET A 142 -6.47 -13.12 5.03
N ARG A 143 -6.45 -14.16 5.87
CA ARG A 143 -5.82 -15.45 5.52
C ARG A 143 -6.52 -16.16 4.38
N ALA A 144 -7.84 -16.01 4.25
CA ALA A 144 -8.58 -16.55 3.11
C ALA A 144 -8.23 -15.81 1.80
N LEU A 145 -8.09 -14.48 1.84
CA LEU A 145 -7.69 -13.68 0.68
C LEU A 145 -6.28 -14.02 0.16
N PHE A 146 -5.36 -14.33 1.07
CA PHE A 146 -3.97 -14.65 0.75
C PHE A 146 -3.62 -16.13 1.01
N ALA A 147 -4.58 -17.04 0.83
CA ALA A 147 -4.39 -18.46 1.11
C ALA A 147 -3.24 -19.10 0.28
N GLU A 148 -3.01 -18.58 -0.93
CA GLU A 148 -1.92 -19.02 -1.82
C GLU A 148 -0.55 -18.42 -1.47
N LEU A 149 -0.52 -17.37 -0.64
CA LEU A 149 0.67 -16.63 -0.23
C LEU A 149 0.66 -16.41 1.30
N PRO A 150 0.63 -17.49 2.11
CA PRO A 150 0.46 -17.40 3.55
C PRO A 150 1.57 -16.59 4.24
N GLU A 151 2.76 -16.52 3.64
CA GLU A 151 3.88 -15.71 4.09
C GLU A 151 3.56 -14.21 4.13
N ALA A 152 2.71 -13.71 3.23
CA ALA A 152 2.34 -12.30 3.21
C ALA A 152 1.60 -11.89 4.48
N CYS A 153 0.71 -12.76 4.98
CA CYS A 153 0.06 -12.56 6.28
C CYS A 153 1.00 -12.81 7.46
N ASN A 154 1.86 -13.82 7.40
CA ASN A 154 2.79 -14.12 8.51
C ASN A 154 3.79 -12.99 8.74
N ASN A 155 4.26 -12.33 7.68
CA ASN A 155 5.17 -11.19 7.78
C ASN A 155 4.53 -9.96 8.48
N THR A 156 3.20 -9.87 8.55
CA THR A 156 2.54 -8.84 9.39
C THR A 156 2.87 -9.01 10.87
N LEU A 157 2.94 -10.27 11.34
CA LEU A 157 3.29 -10.58 12.73
C LEU A 157 4.79 -10.37 12.97
N LEU A 158 5.63 -10.76 12.00
CA LEU A 158 7.07 -10.49 12.05
C LEU A 158 7.36 -9.01 12.24
N ILE A 159 6.70 -8.13 11.48
CA ILE A 159 6.86 -6.68 11.64
C ILE A 159 6.35 -6.24 13.01
N ALA A 160 5.16 -6.70 13.43
CA ALA A 160 4.59 -6.33 14.73
C ALA A 160 5.49 -6.72 15.91
N GLU A 161 6.14 -7.89 15.87
CA GLU A 161 7.08 -8.36 16.90
C GLU A 161 8.39 -7.56 16.93
N ARG A 162 8.78 -6.93 15.81
CA ARG A 162 9.96 -6.07 15.73
C ARG A 162 9.73 -4.67 16.28
N VAL A 163 8.48 -4.22 16.36
CA VAL A 163 8.14 -2.89 16.85
C VAL A 163 8.28 -2.87 18.38
N GLY A 164 9.20 -2.04 18.87
CA GLY A 164 9.42 -1.84 20.31
C GLY A 164 8.47 -0.82 20.94
N SER A 165 8.69 -0.52 22.21
CA SER A 165 7.96 0.56 22.90
C SER A 165 8.35 1.93 22.34
N TYR A 166 7.38 2.84 22.30
CA TYR A 166 7.60 4.25 21.99
C TYR A 166 7.70 5.12 23.26
N ASP A 167 7.74 4.53 24.47
CA ASP A 167 7.78 5.27 25.75
C ASP A 167 9.03 6.17 25.89
N GLU A 168 10.13 5.86 25.19
CA GLU A 168 11.33 6.72 25.19
C GLU A 168 11.24 7.90 24.21
N VAL A 169 10.21 7.90 23.35
CA VAL A 169 9.98 8.91 22.31
C VAL A 169 8.88 9.91 22.70
N PHE A 170 7.88 9.49 23.49
CA PHE A 170 6.73 10.29 23.92
C PHE A 170 6.69 10.46 25.44
#